data_AF-A0A1L1Y181-F1
#
_entry.id   AF-A0A1L1Y181-F1
#
_cell.length_a   1.000
_cell.length_b   1.000
_cell.length_c   1.000
_cell.angle_alpha   90.00
_cell.angle_beta   90.00
_cell.angle_gamma   90.00
#
_symmetry.space_group_name_H-M   'P 1'
#
loop_
_entity.id
_entity.type
_entity.pdbx_description
1 polymer ?
#
loop_
_entity_poly.entity_id
_entity_poly.type
_entity_poly.pdbx_seq_one_letter_code
_entity_poly.pdbx_strand_id
1 'polypeptide(L)'
;CRGDELARHMQEYTQVHMRMMAQTLRSISVTTTTPMSYLSGLSFEPSVFSHVPHDCNPEVENFRETIQQLEGRLVRQDHQIRELIAKMETQSAHVGDLKRTIQNLEEKIAELEAQQCNGIYIWKIENFSTHLRAQEEERPVVIHSPGFYTGKPGYKLCLRLHIQLPNSQRCANFISLFVHTMQGEY
;
A
#
# COMPACT_ATOMS: atom_id res chain seq x y z
N CYS A 1 8.20 3.77 -6.97
CA CYS A 1 8.67 4.69 -8.03
C CYS A 1 8.58 4.07 -9.42
N ARG A 2 9.43 3.12 -9.82
CA ARG A 2 9.39 2.55 -11.19
C ARG A 2 8.23 1.58 -11.46
N GLY A 3 7.74 0.89 -10.43
CA GLY A 3 6.58 -0.02 -10.52
C GLY A 3 5.25 0.71 -10.70
N ASP A 4 5.11 1.87 -10.06
CA ASP A 4 3.89 2.69 -10.13
C ASP A 4 3.69 3.31 -11.51
N GLU A 5 4.77 3.69 -12.19
CA GLU A 5 4.72 4.19 -13.57
C GLU A 5 4.31 3.11 -14.58
N LEU A 6 4.77 1.86 -14.40
CA LEU A 6 4.38 0.76 -15.27
C LEU A 6 2.91 0.37 -15.05
N ALA A 7 2.45 0.33 -13.80
CA ALA A 7 1.05 0.05 -13.47
C ALA A 7 0.13 1.13 -14.05
N ARG A 8 0.50 2.40 -13.89
CA ARG A 8 -0.24 3.54 -14.46
C ARG A 8 -0.27 3.51 -15.99
N HIS A 9 0.86 3.20 -16.62
CA HIS A 9 0.93 3.05 -18.08
C HIS A 9 0.06 1.89 -18.58
N MET A 10 0.11 0.71 -17.93
CA MET A 10 -0.73 -0.41 -18.33
C MET A 10 -2.23 -0.10 -18.18
N GLN A 11 -2.62 0.67 -17.16
CA GLN A 11 -4.00 1.07 -16.90
C GLN A 11 -4.50 2.18 -17.86
N GLU A 12 -3.66 3.18 -18.16
CA GLU A 12 -4.01 4.26 -19.09
C GLU A 12 -4.10 3.79 -20.55
N TYR A 13 -3.28 2.80 -20.94
CA TYR A 13 -3.16 2.37 -22.34
C TYR A 13 -3.76 0.97 -22.61
N THR A 14 -4.49 0.37 -21.67
CA THR A 14 -5.07 -0.99 -21.82
C THR A 14 -5.91 -1.12 -23.08
N GLN A 15 -6.76 -0.13 -23.38
CA GLN A 15 -7.62 -0.17 -24.57
C GLN A 15 -6.82 -0.10 -25.88
N VAL A 16 -5.73 0.68 -25.90
CA VAL A 16 -4.85 0.78 -27.06
C VAL A 16 -4.15 -0.56 -27.30
N HIS A 17 -3.63 -1.19 -26.24
CA HIS A 17 -3.00 -2.50 -26.33
C HIS A 17 -3.98 -3.57 -26.82
N MET A 18 -5.21 -3.61 -26.28
CA MET A 18 -6.24 -4.54 -26.76
C MET A 18 -6.59 -4.31 -28.23
N ARG A 19 -6.69 -3.05 -28.68
CA ARG A 19 -6.99 -2.73 -30.07
C ARG A 19 -5.86 -3.16 -31.02
N MET A 20 -4.62 -2.95 -30.60
CA MET A 20 -3.43 -3.33 -31.37
C MET A 20 -3.31 -4.87 -31.45
N MET A 21 -3.54 -5.58 -30.34
CA MET A 21 -3.61 -7.05 -30.33
C MET A 21 -4.73 -7.58 -31.25
N ALA A 22 -5.91 -6.97 -31.22
CA ALA A 22 -7.02 -7.35 -32.10
C ALA A 22 -6.72 -7.08 -33.59
N GLN A 23 -5.99 -6.00 -33.91
CA GLN A 23 -5.54 -5.71 -35.27
C GLN A 23 -4.51 -6.72 -35.75
N THR A 24 -3.56 -7.11 -34.90
CA THR A 24 -2.57 -8.15 -35.21
C THR A 24 -3.23 -9.52 -35.45
N LEU A 25 -4.20 -9.91 -34.61
CA LEU A 25 -4.96 -11.15 -34.81
C LEU A 25 -5.78 -11.12 -36.11
N ARG A 26 -6.35 -9.97 -36.47
CA ARG A 26 -7.04 -9.80 -37.76
C ARG A 26 -6.09 -9.88 -38.95
N SER A 27 -4.90 -9.28 -38.89
CA SER A 27 -3.90 -9.43 -39.97
C SER A 27 -3.42 -10.87 -40.13
N ILE A 28 -3.36 -11.65 -39.04
CA ILE A 28 -3.03 -13.08 -39.07
C ILE A 28 -4.21 -13.91 -39.62
N SER A 29 -5.45 -13.49 -39.39
CA SER A 29 -6.64 -14.17 -39.93
C SER A 29 -6.84 -13.92 -41.43
N VAL A 30 -6.35 -12.80 -41.97
CA VAL A 30 -6.49 -12.45 -43.41
C VAL A 30 -5.55 -13.27 -44.31
N THR A 31 -4.53 -13.96 -43.78
CA THR A 31 -3.68 -14.86 -44.58
C THR A 31 -4.23 -16.28 -44.73
N THR A 32 -5.42 -16.57 -44.19
CA THR A 32 -6.11 -17.85 -44.41
C THR A 32 -7.49 -17.59 -45.01
N THR A 33 -7.73 -18.18 -46.19
CA THR A 33 -9.03 -18.33 -46.88
C THR A 33 -9.68 -17.09 -47.51
N THR A 34 -9.44 -16.90 -48.81
CA THR A 34 -10.34 -16.21 -49.74
C THR A 34 -11.56 -17.11 -50.01
N PRO A 35 -12.82 -16.68 -49.79
CA PRO A 35 -13.98 -17.37 -50.34
C PRO A 35 -14.30 -16.78 -51.71
N MET A 36 -14.24 -17.61 -52.75
CA MET A 36 -14.67 -17.23 -54.10
C MET A 36 -16.21 -17.28 -54.16
N SER A 37 -16.81 -16.13 -54.44
CA SER A 37 -18.22 -15.96 -54.73
C SER A 37 -18.54 -16.27 -56.20
N TYR A 38 -19.35 -17.30 -56.46
CA TYR A 38 -20.12 -17.42 -57.71
C TYR A 38 -21.50 -18.02 -57.45
N LEU A 39 -22.53 -17.24 -57.80
CA LEU A 39 -23.89 -17.71 -58.07
C LEU A 39 -24.02 -17.91 -59.59
N SER A 40 -24.33 -19.14 -60.04
CA SER A 40 -25.32 -19.41 -61.11
C SER A 40 -25.41 -20.91 -61.44
N GLY A 41 -26.64 -21.43 -61.28
CA GLY A 41 -27.30 -22.60 -61.87
C GLY A 41 -26.51 -23.78 -62.46
N LEU A 42 -26.77 -24.99 -61.94
CA LEU A 42 -27.40 -26.12 -62.63
C LEU A 42 -27.58 -27.32 -61.67
N SER A 43 -28.53 -28.19 -61.99
CA SER A 43 -29.08 -29.30 -61.19
C SER A 43 -28.26 -30.61 -61.27
N PHE A 44 -28.59 -31.61 -60.42
CA PHE A 44 -28.07 -33.01 -60.26
C PHE A 44 -26.76 -33.17 -59.45
N GLU A 45 -26.51 -34.13 -58.53
CA GLU A 45 -27.17 -35.32 -57.93
C GLU A 45 -26.32 -35.67 -56.65
N PRO A 46 -26.83 -36.35 -55.60
CA PRO A 46 -26.08 -36.56 -54.35
C PRO A 46 -25.30 -37.87 -54.37
N SER A 47 -24.00 -37.80 -54.68
CA SER A 47 -23.12 -38.96 -54.54
C SER A 47 -21.73 -38.58 -54.02
N VAL A 48 -21.50 -39.00 -52.77
CA VAL A 48 -20.26 -39.60 -52.23
C VAL A 48 -18.93 -39.00 -52.73
N PHE A 49 -18.40 -38.05 -51.96
CA PHE A 49 -16.94 -37.81 -51.88
C PHE A 49 -16.58 -37.85 -50.39
N SER A 50 -16.11 -39.00 -49.91
CA SER A 50 -14.69 -39.34 -49.83
C SER A 50 -13.99 -38.44 -48.82
N HIS A 51 -13.70 -39.05 -47.65
CA HIS A 51 -12.75 -38.63 -46.64
C HIS A 51 -11.68 -37.68 -47.21
N VAL A 52 -11.72 -36.42 -46.81
CA VAL A 52 -10.56 -35.54 -46.91
C VAL A 52 -9.64 -35.95 -45.74
N PRO A 53 -8.42 -36.44 -46.00
CA PRO A 53 -7.46 -36.60 -44.93
C PRO A 53 -7.15 -35.20 -44.39
N HIS A 54 -7.39 -34.96 -43.10
CA HIS A 54 -6.79 -33.84 -42.41
C HIS A 54 -5.27 -34.04 -42.42
N ASP A 55 -4.59 -33.42 -43.37
CA ASP A 55 -3.15 -33.18 -43.25
C ASP A 55 -2.97 -32.20 -42.09
N CYS A 56 -2.73 -32.74 -40.88
CA CYS A 56 -2.27 -31.96 -39.74
C CYS A 56 -0.88 -31.42 -40.08
N ASN A 57 -0.78 -30.12 -40.38
CA ASN A 57 0.51 -29.48 -40.54
C ASN A 57 1.25 -29.55 -39.17
N PRO A 58 2.38 -30.27 -39.05
CA PRO A 58 3.04 -30.54 -37.76
C PRO A 58 3.45 -29.26 -37.01
N GLU A 59 3.63 -28.15 -37.73
CA GLU A 59 3.91 -26.83 -37.17
C GLU A 59 2.71 -26.29 -36.37
N VAL A 60 1.48 -26.51 -36.86
CA VAL A 60 0.24 -26.09 -36.18
C VAL A 60 0.02 -26.89 -34.89
N GLU A 61 0.33 -28.19 -34.92
CA GLU A 61 0.29 -29.06 -33.75
C GLU A 61 1.30 -28.59 -32.69
N ASN A 62 2.53 -28.23 -33.11
CA ASN A 62 3.57 -27.73 -32.23
C ASN A 62 3.21 -26.37 -31.58
N PHE A 63 2.62 -25.45 -32.35
CA PHE A 63 2.10 -24.20 -31.79
C PHE A 63 0.97 -24.45 -30.79
N ARG A 64 0.08 -25.41 -31.06
CA ARG A 64 -1.01 -25.76 -30.13
C ARG A 64 -0.47 -26.31 -28.81
N GLU A 65 0.54 -27.19 -28.85
CA GLU A 65 1.20 -27.70 -27.64
C GLU A 65 1.89 -26.58 -26.86
N THR A 66 2.56 -25.66 -27.55
CA THR A 66 3.21 -24.51 -26.91
C THR A 66 2.19 -23.60 -26.22
N ILE A 67 1.04 -23.34 -26.87
CA ILE A 67 -0.06 -22.55 -26.28
C ILE A 67 -0.59 -23.25 -25.02
N GLN A 68 -0.87 -24.55 -25.06
CA GLN A 68 -1.32 -25.31 -23.89
C GLN A 68 -0.31 -25.27 -22.75
N GLN A 69 0.99 -25.35 -23.06
CA GLN A 69 2.05 -25.23 -22.06
C GLN A 69 2.08 -23.84 -21.42
N LEU A 70 1.93 -22.79 -22.21
CA LEU A 70 1.89 -21.40 -21.72
C LEU A 70 0.63 -21.12 -20.90
N GLU A 71 -0.53 -21.61 -21.31
CA GLU A 71 -1.78 -21.53 -20.54
C GLU A 71 -1.61 -22.23 -19.18
N GLY A 72 -1.01 -23.43 -19.16
CA GLY A 72 -0.71 -24.14 -17.92
C GLY A 72 0.25 -23.36 -17.02
N ARG A 73 1.25 -22.67 -17.58
CA ARG A 73 2.16 -21.79 -16.81
C ARG A 73 1.43 -20.57 -16.27
N LEU A 74 0.57 -19.95 -17.07
CA LEU A 74 -0.21 -18.77 -16.68
C LEU A 74 -1.11 -19.09 -15.50
N VAL A 75 -1.84 -20.21 -15.55
CA VAL A 75 -2.71 -20.65 -14.44
C VAL A 75 -1.91 -20.87 -13.15
N ARG A 76 -0.71 -21.48 -13.24
CA ARG A 76 0.16 -21.67 -12.07
C ARG A 76 0.64 -20.34 -11.50
N GLN A 77 1.08 -19.41 -12.34
CA GLN A 77 1.51 -18.08 -11.89
C GLN A 77 0.37 -17.28 -11.26
N ASP A 78 -0.81 -17.32 -11.86
CA ASP A 78 -2.02 -16.67 -11.35
C ASP A 78 -2.44 -17.23 -9.98
N HIS A 79 -2.33 -18.54 -9.80
CA HIS A 79 -2.50 -19.17 -8.48
C HIS A 79 -1.45 -18.69 -7.46
N GLN A 80 -0.16 -18.68 -7.83
CA GLN A 80 0.91 -18.18 -6.95
C GLN A 80 0.70 -16.71 -6.55
N ILE A 81 0.24 -15.87 -7.48
CA ILE A 81 -0.07 -14.46 -7.20
C ILE A 81 -1.19 -14.37 -6.15
N ARG A 82 -2.28 -15.13 -6.30
CA ARG A 82 -3.36 -15.17 -5.31
C ARG A 82 -2.89 -15.61 -3.93
N GLU A 83 -2.07 -16.65 -3.85
CA GLU A 83 -1.52 -17.12 -2.58
C GLU A 83 -0.62 -16.06 -1.92
N LEU A 84 0.22 -15.38 -2.72
CA LEU A 84 1.08 -14.31 -2.22
C LEU A 84 0.27 -13.11 -1.73
N ILE A 85 -0.81 -12.75 -2.42
CA ILE A 85 -1.74 -11.70 -1.99
C ILE A 85 -2.36 -12.07 -0.64
N ALA A 86 -2.92 -13.28 -0.51
CA ALA A 86 -3.52 -13.73 0.75
C ALA A 86 -2.50 -13.76 1.91
N LYS A 87 -1.26 -14.20 1.64
CA LYS A 87 -0.18 -14.15 2.63
C LYS A 87 0.20 -12.73 3.02
N MET A 88 0.31 -11.82 2.06
CA MET A 88 0.60 -10.41 2.29
C MET A 88 -0.50 -9.74 3.14
N GLU A 89 -1.77 -10.00 2.83
CA GLU A 89 -2.92 -9.49 3.60
C GLU A 89 -2.90 -10.00 5.04
N THR A 90 -2.64 -11.29 5.23
CA THR A 90 -2.52 -11.90 6.57
C THR A 90 -1.37 -11.29 7.37
N GLN A 91 -0.20 -11.12 6.74
CA GLN A 91 0.96 -10.49 7.38
C GLN A 91 0.70 -9.02 7.70
N SER A 92 0.04 -8.28 6.80
CA SER A 92 -0.34 -6.88 7.02
C SER A 92 -1.27 -6.74 8.22
N ALA A 93 -2.28 -7.62 8.34
CA ALA A 93 -3.17 -7.68 9.49
C ALA A 93 -2.39 -7.96 10.78
N HIS A 94 -1.49 -8.95 10.77
CA HIS A 94 -0.67 -9.30 11.92
C HIS A 94 0.24 -8.15 12.37
N VAL A 95 0.87 -7.44 11.42
CA VAL A 95 1.67 -6.24 11.71
C VAL A 95 0.79 -5.14 12.31
N GLY A 96 -0.44 -4.97 11.83
CA GLY A 96 -1.41 -4.05 12.41
C GLY A 96 -1.74 -4.37 13.87
N ASP A 97 -1.99 -5.63 14.19
CA ASP A 97 -2.28 -6.07 15.56
C ASP A 97 -1.07 -5.95 16.49
N LEU A 98 0.13 -6.26 16.00
CA LEU A 98 1.37 -6.06 16.75
C LEU A 98 1.58 -4.58 17.07
N LYS A 99 1.37 -3.67 16.10
CA LYS A 99 1.46 -2.22 16.33
C LYS A 99 0.49 -1.75 17.40
N ARG A 100 -0.76 -2.22 17.37
CA ARG A 100 -1.76 -1.91 18.40
C ARG A 100 -1.34 -2.42 19.78
N THR A 101 -0.76 -3.62 19.82
CA THR A 101 -0.27 -4.22 21.07
C THR A 101 0.90 -3.42 21.65
N ILE A 102 1.84 -3.00 20.80
CA ILE A 102 2.97 -2.14 21.21
C ILE A 102 2.45 -0.83 21.80
N GLN A 103 1.54 -0.14 21.11
CA GLN A 103 0.96 1.11 21.59
C GLN A 103 0.29 0.92 22.97
N ASN A 104 -0.51 -0.14 23.14
CA ASN A 104 -1.16 -0.43 24.43
C ASN A 104 -0.15 -0.70 25.55
N LEU A 105 0.98 -1.34 25.24
CA LEU A 105 2.04 -1.61 26.22
C LEU A 105 2.79 -0.33 26.57
N GLU A 106 3.09 0.53 25.60
CA GLU A 106 3.69 1.84 25.82
C GLU A 106 2.81 2.73 26.72
N GLU A 107 1.50 2.75 26.47
CA GLU A 107 0.54 3.48 27.31
C GLU A 107 0.50 2.95 28.74
N LYS A 108 0.52 1.62 28.93
CA LYS A 108 0.58 1.00 30.26
C LYS A 108 1.89 1.29 30.99
N ILE A 109 3.03 1.26 30.28
CA ILE A 109 4.33 1.60 30.86
C ILE A 109 4.32 3.06 31.32
N ALA A 110 3.85 3.98 30.46
CA ALA A 110 3.74 5.39 30.80
C ALA A 110 2.84 5.62 32.03
N GLU A 111 1.73 4.89 32.16
CA GLU A 111 0.85 4.95 33.32
C GLU A 111 1.54 4.45 34.60
N LEU A 112 2.29 3.35 34.52
CA LEU A 112 3.05 2.82 35.66
C LEU A 112 4.17 3.77 36.11
N GLU A 113 4.87 4.39 35.17
CA GLU A 113 5.91 5.39 35.45
C GLU A 113 5.30 6.65 36.09
N ALA A 114 4.19 7.15 35.56
CA ALA A 114 3.45 8.30 36.10
C ALA A 114 3.08 8.11 37.57
N GLN A 115 2.73 6.88 37.92
CA GLN A 115 2.31 6.47 39.26
C GLN A 115 3.46 6.36 40.27
N GLN A 116 4.72 6.37 39.82
CA GLN A 116 5.90 6.28 40.69
C GLN A 116 6.31 7.65 41.27
N CYS A 117 5.84 8.76 40.69
CA CYS A 117 6.34 10.09 41.01
C CYS A 117 5.96 10.59 42.42
N ASN A 118 4.89 10.08 43.05
CA ASN A 118 4.48 10.43 44.41
C ASN A 118 4.54 11.95 44.73
N GLY A 119 4.14 12.79 43.77
CA GLY A 119 4.16 14.25 43.92
C GLY A 119 5.49 14.95 43.65
N ILE A 120 6.58 14.22 43.40
CA ILE A 120 7.87 14.76 42.98
C ILE A 120 8.16 14.31 41.55
N TYR A 121 8.13 15.25 40.61
CA TYR A 121 8.34 14.97 39.19
C TYR A 121 9.60 15.65 38.66
N ILE A 122 10.46 14.88 37.99
CA ILE A 122 11.67 15.37 37.31
C ILE A 122 11.47 15.20 35.81
N TRP A 123 11.35 16.33 35.11
CA TRP A 123 11.22 16.34 33.65
C TRP A 123 12.56 16.61 32.98
N LYS A 124 13.13 15.59 32.36
CA LYS A 124 14.34 15.73 31.53
C LYS A 124 13.94 16.13 30.10
N ILE A 125 14.42 17.28 29.64
CA ILE A 125 14.29 17.70 28.24
C ILE A 125 15.50 17.20 27.46
N GLU A 126 15.29 16.23 26.58
CA GLU A 126 16.34 15.71 25.72
C GLU A 126 16.53 16.58 24.46
N ASN A 127 17.73 16.56 23.88
CA ASN A 127 18.04 17.25 22.63
C ASN A 127 17.63 18.75 22.61
N PHE A 128 17.80 19.45 23.73
CA PHE A 128 17.38 20.85 23.90
C PHE A 128 17.93 21.79 22.81
N SER A 129 19.12 21.52 22.27
CA SER A 129 19.69 22.26 21.14
C SER A 129 18.80 22.27 19.89
N THR A 130 18.04 21.20 19.65
CA THR A 130 17.09 21.12 18.52
C THR A 130 15.94 22.09 18.72
N HIS A 131 15.45 22.23 19.95
CA HIS A 131 14.41 23.18 20.31
C HIS A 131 14.89 24.63 20.18
N LEU A 132 16.13 24.91 20.60
CA LEU A 132 16.73 26.24 20.41
C LEU A 132 16.89 26.61 18.93
N ARG A 133 17.37 25.68 18.09
CA ARG A 133 17.46 25.93 16.64
C ARG A 133 16.09 26.19 16.01
N ALA A 134 15.06 25.45 16.43
CA ALA A 134 13.70 25.70 15.96
C ALA A 134 13.21 27.11 16.35
N GLN A 135 13.52 27.56 17.56
CA GLN A 135 13.22 28.91 18.03
C GLN A 135 13.96 29.99 17.21
N GLU A 136 15.24 29.78 16.88
CA GLU A 136 16.04 30.69 16.03
C GLU A 136 15.46 30.80 14.62
N GLU A 137 14.92 29.70 14.09
CA GLU A 137 14.18 29.66 12.81
C GLU A 137 12.75 30.26 12.93
N GLU A 138 12.47 30.99 14.01
CA GLU A 138 11.18 31.59 14.35
C GLU A 138 10.01 30.59 14.40
N ARG A 139 10.28 29.31 14.66
CA ARG A 139 9.24 28.29 14.84
C ARG A 139 8.79 28.21 16.30
N PRO A 140 7.49 28.14 16.56
CA PRO A 140 6.98 28.01 17.93
C PRO A 140 7.39 26.65 18.50
N VAL A 141 7.94 26.65 19.72
CA VAL A 141 8.32 25.42 20.41
C VAL A 141 7.43 25.22 21.64
N VAL A 142 6.59 24.20 21.55
CA VAL A 142 5.71 23.76 22.64
C VAL A 142 5.95 22.27 22.89
N ILE A 143 6.31 21.93 24.12
CA ILE A 143 6.65 20.56 24.53
C ILE A 143 5.75 20.17 25.72
N HIS A 144 5.32 18.92 25.77
CA HIS A 144 4.57 18.38 26.90
C HIS A 144 5.40 17.33 27.63
N SER A 145 5.33 17.30 28.96
CA SER A 145 5.86 16.19 29.73
C SER A 145 4.91 15.00 29.66
N PRO A 146 5.39 13.78 29.91
CA PRO A 146 4.55 12.68 30.37
C PRO A 146 3.64 13.09 31.53
N GLY A 147 2.50 12.40 31.65
CA GLY A 147 1.63 12.54 32.81
C GLY A 147 2.30 12.00 34.07
N PHE A 148 1.99 12.58 35.23
CA PHE A 148 2.45 12.11 36.53
C PHE A 148 1.39 12.33 37.60
N TYR A 149 1.43 11.53 38.67
CA TYR A 149 0.49 11.64 39.77
C TYR A 149 1.07 12.41 40.96
N THR A 150 0.19 13.15 41.64
CA THR A 150 0.53 13.77 42.93
C THR A 150 0.67 12.76 44.08
N GLY A 151 0.16 11.54 43.90
CA GLY A 151 0.15 10.45 44.88
C GLY A 151 -0.85 9.35 44.52
N LYS A 152 -1.00 8.32 45.36
CA LYS A 152 -2.02 7.27 45.24
C LYS A 152 -2.92 7.23 46.49
N PRO A 153 -4.22 7.59 46.38
CA PRO A 153 -4.86 8.25 45.23
C PRO A 153 -4.39 9.70 45.06
N GLY A 154 -4.55 10.28 43.88
CA GLY A 154 -4.11 11.65 43.60
C GLY A 154 -4.50 12.16 42.20
N TYR A 155 -4.22 13.44 41.95
CA TYR A 155 -4.50 14.07 40.66
C TYR A 155 -3.44 13.66 39.62
N LYS A 156 -3.89 13.40 38.39
CA LYS A 156 -2.99 13.24 37.23
C LYS A 156 -2.73 14.60 36.59
N LEU A 157 -1.46 14.96 36.48
CA LEU A 157 -1.01 16.24 35.93
C LEU A 157 -0.03 16.01 34.77
N CYS A 158 0.14 17.00 33.90
CA CYS A 158 1.29 17.11 33.00
C CYS A 158 1.81 18.54 32.93
N LEU A 159 3.04 18.71 32.48
CA LEU A 159 3.66 20.00 32.27
C LEU A 159 3.63 20.37 30.79
N ARG A 160 3.49 21.66 30.48
CA ARG A 160 3.64 22.20 29.13
C ARG A 160 4.68 23.30 29.14
N LEU A 161 5.74 23.13 28.37
CA LEU A 161 6.82 24.10 28.18
C LEU A 161 6.58 24.88 26.90
N HIS A 162 6.72 26.19 26.97
CA HIS A 162 6.74 27.08 25.80
C HIS A 162 8.06 27.81 25.78
N ILE A 163 8.83 27.65 24.70
CA ILE A 163 10.02 28.46 24.44
C ILE A 163 9.58 29.60 23.52
N GLN A 164 9.70 30.84 24.02
CA GLN A 164 9.22 32.04 23.34
C GLN A 164 10.11 32.40 22.16
N LEU A 165 9.54 32.97 21.10
CA LEU A 165 10.34 33.43 19.96
C LEU A 165 11.26 34.60 20.37
N PRO A 166 12.44 34.74 19.76
CA PRO A 166 13.39 35.80 20.13
C PRO A 166 12.84 37.21 19.91
N ASN A 167 11.86 37.35 19.01
CA ASN A 167 11.17 38.59 18.69
C ASN A 167 9.91 38.86 19.56
N SER A 168 9.66 38.05 20.59
CA SER A 168 8.48 38.19 21.45
C SER A 168 8.55 39.45 22.32
N GLN A 169 7.66 40.42 22.05
CA GLN A 169 7.70 41.78 22.61
C GLN A 169 7.78 41.89 24.14
N ARG A 170 7.31 40.90 24.90
CA ARG A 170 7.26 40.93 26.37
C ARG A 170 8.08 39.81 27.04
N CYS A 171 8.35 38.72 26.33
CA CYS A 171 8.79 37.47 26.95
C CYS A 171 9.92 36.76 26.18
N ALA A 172 10.60 37.43 25.24
CA ALA A 172 11.64 36.82 24.40
C ALA A 172 12.75 36.07 25.17
N ASN A 173 13.05 36.49 26.39
CA ASN A 173 14.12 35.92 27.22
C ASN A 173 13.61 34.95 28.30
N PHE A 174 12.32 34.59 28.27
CA PHE A 174 11.71 33.71 29.27
C PHE A 174 11.22 32.42 28.63
N ILE A 175 11.23 31.36 29.44
CA ILE A 175 10.53 30.13 29.14
C ILE A 175 9.29 30.08 30.02
N SER A 176 8.14 29.75 29.45
CA SER A 176 6.88 29.63 30.19
C SER A 176 6.60 28.15 30.47
N LEU A 177 6.29 27.83 31.73
CA LEU A 177 5.93 26.49 32.17
C LEU A 177 4.50 26.51 32.74
N PHE A 178 3.67 25.59 32.25
CA PHE A 178 2.29 25.45 32.67
C PHE A 178 2.07 24.06 33.27
N VAL A 179 1.16 23.98 34.25
CA VAL A 179 0.67 22.72 34.82
C VAL A 179 -0.74 22.49 34.32
N HIS A 180 -1.01 21.33 33.74
CA HIS A 180 -2.33 20.93 33.26
C HIS A 180 -2.83 19.74 34.07
N THR A 181 -4.12 19.73 34.38
CA THR A 181 -4.81 18.56 34.91
C THR A 181 -5.23 17.63 33.77
N MET A 182 -5.00 16.35 33.93
CA MET A 182 -5.41 15.29 33.00
C MET A 182 -6.51 14.44 33.63
N GLN A 183 -7.23 13.68 32.80
CA GLN A 183 -8.09 12.61 33.30
C GLN A 183 -7.21 11.51 33.91
N GLY A 184 -7.33 11.33 35.24
CA GLY A 184 -6.65 10.27 35.99
C GLY A 184 -7.52 9.02 36.16
N GLU A 185 -6.96 7.99 36.79
CA GLU A 185 -7.67 6.75 37.13
C GLU A 185 -8.62 6.90 38.34
N TYR A 186 -8.40 7.91 39.20
CA TYR A 186 -9.14 8.13 40.46
C TYR A 186 -10.12 9.31 40.35
#